data_AF-A0AAV9XVB4-F1
#
_entry.id   AF-A0AAV9XVB4-F1
#
_cell.length_a   1.000
_cell.length_b   1.000
_cell.length_c   1.000
_cell.angle_alpha   90.00
_cell.angle_beta   90.00
_cell.angle_gamma   90.00
#
_symmetry.space_group_name_H-M   'P 1'
#
loop_
_entity.id
_entity.type
_entity.pdbx_description
1 polymer ?
#
loop_
_entity_poly.entity_id
_entity_poly.type
_entity_poly.pdbx_seq_one_letter_code
_entity_poly.pdbx_strand_id
1 'polypeptide(L)'
;MNDPKRSPIPSPNSNDPITKLQISLNNVLQCIADTLNLVPENAPAITQDQKVDNEEAFSTVKEDIVRCANDISCWFESANNSISELGHLNSLKGTNGEKFLQKIRRLKERNIKCNIHLKETLDEFRKIYSCFDNEINNYIDSSIKEKKKIDNKLNKMELIFGEMYGSHDS
;
A
#
# COMPACT_ATOMS: atom_id res chain seq x y z
N MET A 1 -5.27 44.49 -4.42
CA MET A 1 -4.14 43.55 -4.22
C MET A 1 -4.75 42.16 -4.24
N ASN A 2 -4.37 41.37 -5.25
CA ASN A 2 -4.83 40.00 -5.41
C ASN A 2 -4.04 39.10 -4.46
N ASP A 3 -4.66 38.64 -3.37
CA ASP A 3 -4.15 37.54 -2.57
C ASP A 3 -4.95 36.27 -2.87
N PRO A 4 -4.30 35.10 -2.84
CA PRO A 4 -4.61 33.97 -3.71
C PRO A 4 -5.90 33.29 -3.29
N LYS A 5 -6.66 32.80 -4.28
CA LYS A 5 -7.59 31.67 -4.10
C LYS A 5 -6.84 30.58 -3.32
N ARG A 6 -7.02 30.52 -1.99
CA ARG A 6 -6.52 29.43 -1.18
C ARG A 6 -7.36 28.23 -1.54
N SER A 7 -6.77 27.37 -2.37
CA SER A 7 -7.37 26.10 -2.75
C SER A 7 -7.65 25.26 -1.49
N PRO A 8 -8.70 24.42 -1.50
CA PRO A 8 -8.97 23.52 -0.38
C PRO A 8 -7.70 22.73 -0.01
N ILE A 9 -7.55 22.41 1.28
CA ILE A 9 -6.40 21.64 1.74
C ILE A 9 -6.41 20.33 0.97
N PRO A 10 -5.36 20.03 0.17
CA PRO A 10 -5.34 18.81 -0.62
C PRO A 10 -5.41 17.62 0.33
N SER A 11 -6.38 16.75 0.09
CA SER A 11 -6.49 15.51 0.85
C SER A 11 -5.21 14.69 0.66
N PRO A 12 -4.44 14.35 1.71
CA PRO A 12 -3.44 13.29 1.61
C PRO A 12 -4.09 12.02 1.07
N ASN A 13 -3.28 11.19 0.40
CA ASN A 13 -3.67 9.91 -0.22
C ASN A 13 -4.08 8.82 0.80
N SER A 14 -4.55 9.21 1.98
CA SER A 14 -4.89 8.33 3.09
C SER A 14 -6.34 7.87 2.98
N ASN A 15 -6.54 6.56 2.95
CA ASN A 15 -7.87 5.94 3.10
C ASN A 15 -8.34 5.90 4.56
N ASP A 16 -7.56 6.41 5.50
CA ASP A 16 -7.91 6.42 6.92
C ASP A 16 -9.09 7.37 7.22
N PRO A 17 -10.19 6.86 7.79
CA PRO A 17 -11.39 7.65 8.05
C PRO A 17 -11.19 8.78 9.06
N ILE A 18 -10.25 8.64 10.01
CA ILE A 18 -9.91 9.72 10.97
C ILE A 18 -9.23 10.87 10.23
N THR A 19 -8.26 10.56 9.38
CA THR A 19 -7.57 11.54 8.54
C THR A 19 -8.56 12.27 7.63
N LYS A 20 -9.48 11.55 6.98
CA LYS A 20 -10.55 12.14 6.16
C LYS A 20 -11.44 13.09 6.96
N LEU A 21 -11.88 12.66 8.14
CA LEU A 21 -12.68 13.50 9.04
C LEU A 21 -11.95 14.80 9.42
N GLN A 22 -10.66 14.71 9.76
CA GLN A 22 -9.83 15.87 10.10
C GLN A 22 -9.73 16.85 8.94
N ILE A 23 -9.50 16.36 7.72
CA ILE A 23 -9.42 17.21 6.52
C ILE A 23 -10.76 17.90 6.26
N SER A 24 -11.86 17.15 6.27
CA SER A 24 -13.19 17.70 6.01
C SER A 24 -13.56 18.78 7.04
N LEU A 25 -13.29 18.56 8.32
CA LEU A 25 -13.51 19.57 9.37
C LEU A 25 -12.59 20.80 9.20
N ASN A 26 -11.33 20.61 8.82
CA ASN A 26 -10.43 21.73 8.55
C ASN A 26 -10.88 22.56 7.35
N ASN A 27 -11.39 21.92 6.29
CA ASN A 27 -11.94 22.61 5.14
C ASN A 27 -13.22 23.39 5.50
N VAL A 28 -14.10 22.84 6.36
CA VAL A 28 -15.24 23.60 6.91
C VAL A 28 -14.77 24.85 7.63
N LEU A 29 -13.80 24.72 8.55
CA LEU A 29 -13.26 25.86 9.31
C LEU A 29 -12.64 26.91 8.40
N GLN A 30 -11.92 26.49 7.36
CA GLN A 30 -11.34 27.40 6.38
C GLN A 30 -12.42 28.16 5.61
N CYS A 31 -13.46 27.48 5.10
CA CYS A 31 -14.55 28.14 4.40
C CYS A 31 -15.32 29.14 5.31
N ILE A 32 -15.51 28.81 6.59
CA ILE A 32 -16.12 29.72 7.56
C ILE A 32 -15.22 30.95 7.77
N ALA A 33 -13.91 30.75 7.97
CA ALA A 33 -12.97 31.84 8.16
C ALA A 33 -12.90 32.75 6.91
N ASP A 34 -12.88 32.17 5.71
CA ASP A 34 -12.90 32.91 4.45
C ASP A 34 -14.20 33.71 4.32
N THR A 35 -15.35 33.11 4.66
CA THR A 35 -16.65 33.80 4.66
C THR A 35 -16.67 34.97 5.63
N LEU A 36 -16.14 34.80 6.85
CA LEU A 36 -16.08 35.87 7.85
C LEU A 36 -15.14 37.00 7.43
N ASN A 37 -14.04 36.71 6.73
CA ASN A 37 -13.14 37.72 6.17
C ASN A 37 -13.76 38.51 5.01
N LEU A 38 -14.77 37.95 4.34
CA LEU A 38 -15.55 38.66 3.32
C LEU A 38 -16.59 39.61 3.92
N VAL A 39 -16.92 39.45 5.21
CA VAL A 39 -17.83 40.35 5.92
C VAL A 39 -17.02 41.56 6.41
N PRO A 40 -17.36 42.80 5.99
CA PRO A 40 -16.63 43.99 6.44
C PRO A 40 -16.73 44.16 7.97
N GLU A 41 -15.60 44.47 8.63
CA GLU A 41 -15.51 44.69 10.09
C GLU A 41 -16.50 45.77 10.59
N ASN A 42 -16.86 46.70 9.72
CA ASN A 42 -17.90 47.69 9.93
C ASN A 42 -19.01 47.43 8.91
N ALA A 43 -19.94 46.53 9.22
CA ALA A 43 -21.15 46.37 8.42
C ALA A 43 -21.81 47.76 8.28
N PRO A 44 -21.92 48.32 7.07
CA PRO A 44 -22.47 49.65 6.91
C PRO A 44 -23.89 49.66 7.50
N ALA A 45 -24.15 50.58 8.42
CA ALA A 45 -25.51 50.82 8.88
C ALA A 45 -26.35 51.14 7.65
N ILE A 46 -27.29 50.26 7.31
CA ILE A 46 -28.18 50.42 6.16
C ILE A 46 -29.03 51.67 6.44
N THR A 47 -28.56 52.81 5.98
CA THR A 47 -29.32 54.04 5.90
C THR A 47 -29.84 54.11 4.47
N GLN A 48 -31.15 54.28 4.33
CA GLN A 48 -31.93 54.01 3.11
C GLN A 48 -31.52 54.79 1.84
N ASP A 49 -30.52 55.68 1.90
CA ASP A 49 -30.17 56.62 0.83
C ASP A 49 -28.76 56.44 0.22
N GLN A 50 -27.99 55.41 0.59
CA GLN A 50 -26.69 55.16 -0.08
C GLN A 50 -26.88 54.43 -1.40
N LYS A 51 -26.77 55.17 -2.52
CA LYS A 51 -26.46 54.58 -3.83
C LYS A 51 -25.12 53.85 -3.72
N VAL A 52 -25.17 52.53 -3.86
CA VAL A 52 -23.99 51.67 -3.81
C VAL A 52 -23.22 51.87 -5.11
N ASP A 53 -22.20 52.74 -5.10
CA ASP A 53 -21.30 52.99 -6.25
C ASP A 53 -20.44 51.75 -6.64
N ASN A 54 -20.75 50.57 -6.10
CA ASN A 54 -19.97 49.33 -6.22
C ASN A 54 -20.87 48.07 -6.23
N GLU A 55 -22.02 48.13 -6.91
CA GLU A 55 -22.95 46.98 -7.05
C GLU A 55 -22.25 45.70 -7.54
N GLU A 56 -21.29 45.82 -8.46
CA GLU A 56 -20.55 44.68 -9.02
C GLU A 56 -19.64 44.01 -7.98
N ALA A 57 -18.98 44.79 -7.12
CA ALA A 57 -18.16 44.27 -6.02
C ALA A 57 -19.02 43.61 -4.94
N PHE A 58 -20.19 44.18 -4.62
CA PHE A 58 -21.13 43.60 -3.67
C PHE A 58 -21.76 42.31 -4.20
N SER A 59 -22.09 42.26 -5.50
CA SER A 59 -22.58 41.05 -6.17
C SER A 59 -21.53 39.93 -6.14
N THR A 60 -20.26 40.26 -6.39
CA THR A 60 -19.15 39.30 -6.36
C THR A 60 -18.95 38.71 -4.95
N VAL A 61 -18.96 39.55 -3.91
CA VAL A 61 -18.85 39.10 -2.51
C VAL A 61 -20.03 38.20 -2.13
N LYS A 62 -21.25 38.53 -2.57
CA LYS A 62 -22.43 37.70 -2.35
C LYS A 62 -22.30 36.33 -3.01
N GLU A 63 -21.81 36.26 -4.24
CA GLU A 63 -21.57 35.00 -4.95
C GLU A 63 -20.49 34.15 -4.26
N ASP A 64 -19.42 34.78 -3.77
CA ASP A 64 -18.37 34.09 -3.02
C ASP A 64 -18.89 33.53 -1.68
N ILE A 65 -19.73 34.29 -0.95
CA ILE A 65 -20.40 33.81 0.28
C ILE A 65 -21.31 32.61 -0.02
N VAL A 66 -22.09 32.67 -1.10
CA VAL A 66 -22.97 31.57 -1.51
C VAL A 66 -22.15 30.33 -1.91
N ARG A 67 -21.02 30.51 -2.63
CA ARG A 67 -20.11 29.42 -2.95
C ARG A 67 -19.54 28.78 -1.69
N CYS A 68 -19.03 29.58 -0.75
CA CYS A 68 -18.50 29.08 0.51
C CYS A 68 -19.57 28.34 1.34
N ALA A 69 -20.82 28.79 1.34
CA ALA A 69 -21.92 28.08 2.01
C ALA A 69 -22.19 26.70 1.38
N ASN A 70 -22.14 26.59 0.06
CA ASN A 70 -22.26 25.30 -0.64
C ASN A 70 -21.08 24.37 -0.31
N ASP A 71 -19.85 24.90 -0.33
CA ASP A 71 -18.66 24.13 0.01
C ASP A 71 -18.72 23.62 1.45
N ILE A 72 -19.14 24.46 2.41
CA ILE A 72 -19.37 24.08 3.81
C ILE A 72 -20.33 22.89 3.90
N SER A 73 -21.44 22.93 3.15
CA SER A 73 -22.42 21.84 3.12
C SER A 73 -21.80 20.51 2.65
N CYS A 74 -21.06 20.54 1.53
CA CYS A 74 -20.38 19.36 0.99
C CYS A 74 -19.33 18.79 1.96
N TRP A 75 -18.56 19.66 2.62
CA TRP A 75 -17.56 19.22 3.60
C TRP A 75 -18.20 18.66 4.88
N PHE A 76 -19.34 19.20 5.33
CA PHE A 76 -20.11 18.63 6.44
C PHE A 76 -20.68 17.25 6.10
N GLU A 77 -21.21 17.06 4.89
CA GLU A 77 -21.69 15.76 4.44
C GLU A 77 -20.55 14.73 4.42
N SER A 78 -19.38 15.12 3.90
CA SER A 78 -18.17 14.29 3.94
C SER A 78 -17.74 13.93 5.37
N ALA A 79 -17.77 14.89 6.30
CA ALA A 79 -17.46 14.67 7.71
C ALA A 79 -18.46 13.69 8.36
N ASN A 80 -19.76 13.84 8.09
CA ASN A 80 -20.80 12.95 8.60
C ASN A 80 -20.64 11.51 8.09
N ASN A 81 -20.29 11.34 6.81
CA ASN A 81 -19.98 10.03 6.25
C ASN A 81 -18.79 9.38 6.98
N SER A 82 -17.72 10.15 7.22
CA SER A 82 -16.56 9.67 7.97
C SER A 82 -16.89 9.32 9.43
N ILE A 83 -17.75 10.09 10.09
CA ILE A 83 -18.23 9.79 11.45
C ILE A 83 -19.07 8.51 11.47
N SER A 84 -19.94 8.31 10.48
CA SER A 84 -20.74 7.09 10.32
C SER A 84 -19.84 5.86 10.15
N GLU A 85 -18.80 5.97 9.31
CA GLU A 85 -17.78 4.93 9.17
C GLU A 85 -17.07 4.64 10.49
N LEU A 86 -16.84 5.63 11.36
CA LEU A 86 -16.23 5.44 12.68
C LEU A 86 -17.22 4.96 13.75
N GLY A 87 -18.52 4.99 13.50
CA GLY A 87 -19.58 4.73 14.50
C GLY A 87 -19.58 3.32 15.09
N HIS A 88 -18.98 2.35 14.41
CA HIS A 88 -18.85 0.98 14.88
C HIS A 88 -17.67 0.76 15.84
N LEU A 89 -16.82 1.78 16.03
CA LEU A 89 -15.66 1.68 16.89
C LEU A 89 -16.07 1.74 18.36
N ASN A 90 -15.82 0.64 19.07
CA ASN A 90 -15.99 0.60 20.51
C ASN A 90 -14.87 1.38 21.20
N SER A 91 -15.24 2.16 22.22
CA SER A 91 -14.27 2.81 23.10
C SER A 91 -13.30 1.78 23.68
N LEU A 92 -12.00 2.01 23.50
CA LEU A 92 -10.93 1.18 24.08
C LEU A 92 -10.67 1.47 25.56
N LYS A 93 -11.67 2.00 26.28
CA LYS A 93 -11.58 2.25 27.72
C LYS A 93 -11.95 0.98 28.52
N GLY A 94 -11.29 0.80 29.66
CA GLY A 94 -11.56 -0.30 30.59
C GLY A 94 -11.41 -1.70 29.96
N THR A 95 -12.40 -2.56 30.19
CA THR A 95 -12.36 -3.98 29.81
C THR A 95 -12.25 -4.22 28.30
N ASN A 96 -12.74 -3.30 27.46
CA ASN A 96 -12.59 -3.39 26.01
C ASN A 96 -11.14 -3.16 25.56
N GLY A 97 -10.45 -2.21 26.18
CA GLY A 97 -9.02 -1.97 25.96
C GLY A 97 -8.18 -3.18 26.37
N GLU A 98 -8.49 -3.79 27.51
CA GLU A 98 -7.82 -5.00 27.99
C GLU A 98 -8.01 -6.19 27.03
N LYS A 99 -9.24 -6.43 26.55
CA LYS A 99 -9.54 -7.47 25.55
C LYS A 99 -8.75 -7.23 24.26
N PHE A 100 -8.67 -5.98 23.82
CA PHE A 100 -7.91 -5.61 22.63
C PHE A 100 -6.40 -5.88 22.81
N LEU A 101 -5.82 -5.46 23.94
CA LEU A 101 -4.42 -5.74 24.27
C LEU A 101 -4.16 -7.25 24.40
N GLN A 102 -5.08 -8.01 24.99
CA GLN A 102 -4.98 -9.47 25.06
C GLN A 102 -5.00 -10.10 23.67
N LYS A 103 -5.86 -9.62 22.77
CA LYS A 103 -5.89 -10.05 21.36
C LYS A 103 -4.56 -9.78 20.67
N ILE A 104 -3.96 -8.59 20.87
CA ILE A 104 -2.63 -8.26 20.34
C ILE A 104 -1.58 -9.25 20.85
N ARG A 105 -1.54 -9.52 22.17
CA ARG A 105 -0.57 -10.48 22.75
C ARG A 105 -0.72 -11.87 22.14
N ARG A 106 -1.94 -12.40 22.06
CA ARG A 106 -2.23 -13.70 21.43
C ARG A 106 -1.80 -13.73 19.96
N LEU A 107 -2.03 -12.66 19.20
CA LEU A 107 -1.62 -12.58 17.81
C LEU A 107 -0.09 -12.55 17.66
N LYS A 108 0.63 -11.84 18.55
CA LYS A 108 2.10 -11.85 18.59
C LYS A 108 2.64 -13.25 18.89
N GLU A 109 2.09 -13.93 19.89
CA GLU A 109 2.48 -15.30 20.24
C GLU A 109 2.24 -16.28 19.10
N ARG A 110 1.08 -16.18 18.42
CA ARG A 110 0.79 -17.00 17.23
C ARG A 110 1.76 -16.71 16.09
N ASN A 111 2.08 -15.44 15.83
CA ASN A 111 3.03 -15.05 14.80
C ASN A 111 4.43 -15.63 15.07
N ILE A 112 4.88 -15.60 16.32
CA ILE A 112 6.15 -16.22 16.72
C ILE A 112 6.14 -17.73 16.44
N LYS A 113 5.07 -18.44 16.84
CA LYS A 113 4.94 -19.88 16.57
C LYS A 113 4.94 -20.20 15.07
N CYS A 114 4.21 -19.42 14.27
CA CYS A 114 4.20 -19.57 12.82
C CYS A 114 5.59 -19.36 12.20
N ASN A 115 6.35 -18.36 12.67
CA ASN A 115 7.71 -18.13 12.17
C ASN A 115 8.68 -19.26 12.54
N ILE A 116 8.56 -19.83 13.75
CA ILE A 116 9.35 -21.00 14.15
C ILE A 116 9.03 -22.18 13.23
N HIS A 117 7.75 -22.49 13.03
CA HIS A 117 7.33 -23.60 12.18
C HIS A 117 7.78 -23.40 10.72
N LEU A 118 7.64 -22.19 10.18
CA LEU A 118 8.12 -21.85 8.84
C LEU A 118 9.63 -22.10 8.71
N LYS A 119 10.41 -21.74 9.73
CA LYS A 119 11.86 -21.98 9.73
C LYS A 119 12.20 -23.47 9.75
N GLU A 120 11.54 -24.24 10.60
CA GLU A 120 11.72 -25.70 10.69
C GLU A 120 11.40 -26.38 9.35
N THR A 121 10.25 -26.04 8.74
CA THR A 121 9.85 -26.55 7.43
C THR A 121 10.84 -26.17 6.33
N LEU A 122 11.36 -24.94 6.32
CA LEU A 122 12.39 -24.52 5.37
C LEU A 122 13.69 -25.30 5.54
N ASP A 123 14.09 -25.60 6.78
CA ASP A 123 15.28 -26.40 7.05
C ASP A 123 15.10 -27.87 6.62
N GLU A 124 13.89 -28.44 6.76
CA GLU A 124 13.56 -29.74 6.20
C GLU A 124 13.63 -29.76 4.67
N PHE A 125 13.04 -28.75 4.00
CA PHE A 125 13.13 -28.63 2.55
C PHE A 125 14.58 -28.54 2.07
N ARG A 126 15.44 -27.79 2.77
CA ARG A 126 16.87 -27.72 2.44
C ARG A 126 17.57 -29.06 2.54
N LYS A 127 17.25 -29.86 3.57
CA LYS A 127 17.81 -31.21 3.72
C LYS A 127 17.38 -32.12 2.58
N ILE A 128 16.08 -32.11 2.24
CA ILE A 128 15.53 -32.89 1.12
C ILE A 128 16.20 -32.47 -0.19
N TYR A 129 16.34 -31.16 -0.43
CA TYR A 129 17.00 -30.65 -1.64
C TYR A 129 18.46 -31.11 -1.74
N SER A 130 19.20 -31.08 -0.62
CA SER A 130 20.58 -31.60 -0.57
C SER A 130 20.65 -33.10 -0.88
N CYS A 131 19.69 -33.90 -0.39
CA CYS A 131 19.61 -35.32 -0.75
C CYS A 131 19.40 -35.51 -2.26
N PHE A 132 18.46 -34.78 -2.86
CA PHE A 132 18.20 -34.85 -4.30
C PHE A 132 19.43 -34.45 -5.13
N ASP A 133 20.11 -33.37 -4.74
CA ASP A 133 21.30 -32.90 -5.42
C ASP A 133 22.42 -33.95 -5.38
N ASN A 134 22.63 -34.58 -4.21
CA ASN A 134 23.59 -35.68 -4.07
C ASN A 134 23.21 -36.90 -4.92
N GLU A 135 21.94 -37.30 -4.96
CA GLU A 135 21.47 -38.42 -5.79
C GLU A 135 21.65 -38.16 -7.28
N ILE A 136 21.32 -36.96 -7.75
CA ILE A 136 21.51 -36.55 -9.15
C ILE A 136 22.99 -36.59 -9.51
N ASN A 137 23.86 -36.01 -8.67
CA ASN A 137 25.30 -36.00 -8.91
C ASN A 137 25.88 -37.43 -8.93
N ASN A 138 25.46 -38.29 -8.00
CA ASN A 138 25.86 -39.69 -7.99
C ASN A 138 25.41 -40.46 -9.23
N TYR A 139 24.20 -40.19 -9.72
CA TYR A 139 23.68 -40.78 -10.95
C TYR A 139 24.51 -40.33 -12.16
N ILE A 140 24.75 -39.02 -12.31
CA ILE A 140 25.56 -38.45 -13.40
C ILE A 140 26.96 -39.08 -13.41
N ASP A 141 27.63 -39.13 -12.25
CA ASP A 141 28.97 -39.72 -12.12
C ASP A 141 29.00 -41.19 -12.51
N SER A 142 27.96 -41.95 -12.10
CA SER A 142 27.83 -43.37 -12.42
C SER A 142 27.65 -43.58 -13.93
N SER A 143 26.76 -42.80 -14.57
CA SER A 143 26.54 -42.85 -16.01
C SER A 143 27.79 -42.47 -16.81
N ILE A 144 28.55 -41.46 -16.38
CA ILE A 144 29.82 -41.08 -17.02
C ILE A 144 30.84 -42.23 -16.93
N LYS A 145 30.97 -42.85 -15.74
CA LYS A 145 31.87 -44.00 -15.54
C LYS A 145 31.48 -45.19 -16.42
N GLU A 146 30.20 -45.47 -16.56
CA GLU A 146 29.69 -46.55 -17.40
C GLU A 146 29.95 -46.28 -18.89
N LYS A 147 29.67 -45.06 -19.36
CA LYS A 147 29.98 -44.65 -20.74
C LYS A 147 31.45 -44.84 -21.08
N LYS A 148 32.36 -44.38 -20.21
CA LYS A 148 33.81 -44.60 -20.40
C LYS A 148 34.20 -46.08 -20.48
N LYS A 149 33.55 -46.96 -19.73
CA LYS A 149 33.80 -48.41 -19.82
C LYS A 149 33.35 -48.97 -21.16
N ILE A 150 32.20 -48.53 -21.68
CA ILE A 150 31.70 -48.94 -23.00
C ILE A 150 32.64 -48.44 -24.10
N ASP A 151 32.99 -47.15 -24.09
CA ASP A 151 33.92 -46.56 -25.06
C ASP A 151 35.28 -47.28 -25.06
N ASN A 152 35.82 -47.61 -23.89
CA ASN A 152 37.07 -48.38 -23.79
C ASN A 152 36.95 -49.81 -24.35
N LYS A 153 35.78 -50.46 -24.23
CA LYS A 153 35.56 -51.78 -24.83
C LYS A 153 35.45 -51.69 -26.34
N LEU A 154 34.74 -50.68 -26.85
CA LEU A 154 34.61 -50.41 -28.30
C LEU A 154 35.98 -50.13 -28.92
N ASN A 155 36.77 -49.23 -28.35
CA ASN A 155 38.12 -48.91 -28.85
C ASN A 155 39.03 -50.15 -28.89
N LYS A 156 38.94 -51.03 -27.89
CA LYS A 156 39.69 -52.29 -27.88
C LYS A 156 39.23 -53.24 -28.99
N MET A 157 37.93 -53.34 -29.23
CA MET A 157 37.40 -54.13 -30.34
C MET A 157 37.86 -53.56 -31.68
N GLU A 158 37.78 -52.24 -31.89
CA GLU A 158 38.25 -51.59 -33.11
C GLU A 158 39.73 -51.84 -33.38
N LEU A 159 40.59 -51.80 -32.35
CA LEU A 159 42.00 -52.15 -32.48
C LEU A 159 42.18 -53.60 -32.96
N ILE A 160 41.47 -54.54 -32.32
CA ILE A 160 41.51 -55.97 -32.68
C ILE A 160 41.02 -56.19 -34.12
N PHE A 161 39.93 -55.54 -34.54
CA PHE A 161 39.42 -55.62 -35.90
C PHE A 161 40.39 -54.98 -36.91
N GLY A 162 40.98 -53.82 -36.58
CA GLY A 162 41.99 -53.17 -37.40
C GLY A 162 43.25 -54.01 -37.59
N GLU A 163 43.70 -54.73 -36.55
CA GLU A 163 44.82 -55.68 -36.64
C GLU A 163 44.47 -56.89 -37.52
N MET A 164 43.25 -57.45 -37.37
CA MET A 164 42.81 -58.61 -38.15
C MET A 164 42.59 -58.31 -39.64
N TYR A 165 42.13 -57.11 -40.00
CA TYR A 165 41.72 -56.79 -41.36
C TYR A 165 42.55 -55.69 -42.04
N GLY A 166 43.38 -54.95 -41.31
CA GLY A 166 44.23 -53.87 -41.82
C GLY A 166 45.55 -54.32 -42.47
N SER A 167 45.78 -55.63 -42.60
CA SER A 167 46.99 -56.21 -43.20
C SER A 167 46.88 -56.48 -44.71
N HIS A 168 45.95 -55.83 -45.43
CA HIS A 168 45.69 -56.15 -46.84
C HIS A 168 45.98 -55.06 -47.87
N ASP A 169 46.44 -53.87 -47.45
CA ASP A 169 46.96 -52.86 -48.39
C ASP A 169 48.40 -52.48 -48.01
N SER A 170 49.36 -53.29 -48.46
CA SER A 170 50.80 -52.96 -48.62
C SER A 170 51.40 -53.84 -49.71
#